data_AF-A0A5R9EA98-F1
#
_entry.id   AF-A0A5R9EA98-F1
#
_cell.length_a   1.000
_cell.length_b   1.000
_cell.length_c   1.000
_cell.angle_alpha   90.00
_cell.angle_beta   90.00
_cell.angle_gamma   90.00
#
_symmetry.space_group_name_H-M   'P 1'
#
loop_
_entity.id
_entity.type
_entity.pdbx_description
1 polymer ?
#
loop_
_entity_poly.entity_id
_entity_poly.type
_entity_poly.pdbx_seq_one_letter_code
_entity_poly.pdbx_strand_id
1 'polypeptide(L)'
;MNGRDYARTAGLVITGLGVATLAGVYAYAGVWPLAIGMAASAVLCGEAALYVRELAAERRALAVQLERLARPKDAQARAAADNIAIGWDDLEAACCLQWWASHGTEHGDGCPLDVCTCTYDQRCTRCQRTEPSDTE
;
A
#
# COMPACT_ATOMS: atom_id res chain seq x y z
N MET A 1 -2.61 8.60 -1.35
CA MET A 1 -3.66 9.03 -0.39
C MET A 1 -4.23 7.75 0.19
N ASN A 2 -4.13 7.49 1.49
CA ASN A 2 -4.60 6.22 2.03
C ASN A 2 -6.13 6.17 1.94
N GLY A 3 -6.72 4.99 1.74
CA GLY A 3 -8.18 4.85 1.61
C GLY A 3 -8.95 5.45 2.78
N ARG A 4 -8.33 5.48 3.97
CA ARG A 4 -8.85 6.13 5.19
C ARG A 4 -8.96 7.66 5.09
N ASP A 5 -8.04 8.32 4.39
CA ASP A 5 -8.07 9.78 4.20
C ASP A 5 -9.14 10.18 3.18
N TYR A 6 -9.34 9.35 2.16
CA TYR A 6 -10.44 9.49 1.21
C TYR A 6 -11.80 9.34 1.89
N ALA A 7 -11.97 8.28 2.70
CA ALA A 7 -13.23 8.05 3.43
C ALA A 7 -13.56 9.20 4.38
N ARG A 8 -12.56 9.76 5.08
CA ARG A 8 -12.75 10.93 5.96
C ARG A 8 -13.16 12.18 5.20
N THR A 9 -12.47 12.48 4.09
CA THR A 9 -12.79 13.66 3.27
C THR A 9 -14.17 13.53 2.65
N ALA A 10 -14.51 12.35 2.09
CA ALA A 10 -15.83 12.06 1.54
C ALA A 10 -16.93 12.16 2.61
N GLY A 11 -16.68 11.61 3.80
CA GLY A 11 -17.62 11.70 4.93
C GLY A 11 -17.90 13.15 5.34
N LEU A 12 -16.86 14.00 5.43
CA LEU A 12 -17.02 15.42 5.76
C LEU A 12 -17.79 16.18 4.68
N VAL A 13 -17.52 15.91 3.40
CA VAL A 13 -18.23 16.55 2.28
C VAL A 13 -19.70 16.14 2.24
N ILE A 14 -19.99 14.85 2.41
CA ILE A 14 -21.37 14.33 2.45
C ILE A 14 -22.12 14.93 3.65
N THR A 15 -21.48 14.97 4.82
CA THR A 15 -22.07 15.57 6.02
C THR A 15 -22.33 17.06 5.82
N GLY A 16 -21.37 17.81 5.28
CA GLY A 16 -21.53 19.24 4.99
C GLY A 16 -22.69 19.52 4.02
N LEU A 17 -22.82 18.71 2.96
CA LEU A 17 -23.96 18.79 2.02
C LEU A 17 -25.30 18.47 2.69
N GLY A 18 -25.34 17.43 3.54
CA GLY A 18 -26.54 17.07 4.31
C GLY A 18 -26.97 18.18 5.28
N VAL A 19 -26.01 18.82 5.95
CA VAL A 19 -26.30 19.93 6.86
C VAL A 19 -26.70 21.20 6.08
N ALA A 20 -26.08 21.48 4.93
CA ALA A 20 -26.46 22.61 4.07
C ALA A 20 -27.88 22.47 3.51
N THR A 21 -28.27 21.26 3.10
CA THR A 21 -29.65 20.99 2.66
C THR A 21 -30.66 21.19 3.79
N LEU A 22 -30.35 20.73 5.01
CA LEU A 22 -31.18 21.02 6.19
C LEU A 22 -31.28 22.53 6.49
N ALA A 23 -30.19 23.28 6.35
CA ALA A 23 -30.21 24.75 6.51
C ALA A 23 -31.21 25.41 5.56
N GLY A 24 -31.25 24.97 4.29
CA GLY A 24 -32.23 25.43 3.31
C GLY A 24 -33.68 25.14 3.70
N VAL A 25 -33.95 23.94 4.22
CA VAL A 25 -35.29 23.57 4.73
C VAL A 25 -35.71 24.46 5.90
N TYR A 26 -34.80 24.72 6.86
CA TYR A 26 -35.10 25.60 8.00
C TYR A 26 -35.28 27.07 7.61
N ALA A 27 -34.52 27.55 6.62
CA ALA A 27 -34.69 28.90 6.07
C ALA A 27 -36.07 29.03 5.40
N TYR A 28 -36.49 28.04 4.62
CA TYR A 28 -37.81 28.00 4.00
C TYR A 28 -38.94 27.98 5.04
N ALA A 29 -38.75 27.26 6.14
CA ALA A 29 -39.70 27.20 7.26
C ALA A 29 -39.72 28.47 8.15
N GLY A 30 -38.86 29.46 7.87
CA GLY A 30 -38.79 30.71 8.65
C GLY A 30 -38.09 30.58 10.01
N VAL A 31 -37.44 29.45 10.29
CA VAL A 31 -36.74 29.19 11.57
C VAL A 31 -35.28 29.64 11.46
N TRP A 32 -35.09 30.96 11.35
CA TRP A 32 -33.80 31.59 11.03
C TRP A 32 -32.64 31.24 11.97
N PRO A 33 -32.78 31.21 13.32
CA PRO A 33 -31.67 30.88 14.20
C PRO A 33 -31.09 29.48 13.91
N LEU A 34 -31.97 28.53 13.57
CA LEU A 34 -31.58 27.15 13.32
C LEU A 34 -30.99 27.00 11.91
N ALA A 35 -31.53 27.73 10.92
CA ALA A 35 -30.94 27.80 9.59
C ALA A 35 -29.50 28.35 9.62
N ILE A 36 -29.24 29.40 10.41
CA ILE A 36 -27.90 29.98 10.56
C ILE A 36 -26.95 28.97 11.23
N GLY A 37 -27.38 28.29 12.29
CA GLY A 37 -26.57 27.27 12.96
C GLY A 37 -26.18 26.11 12.04
N MET A 38 -27.13 25.65 11.20
CA MET A 38 -26.86 24.62 10.20
C MET A 38 -25.94 25.14 9.09
N ALA A 39 -26.13 26.36 8.58
CA ALA A 39 -25.24 26.94 7.59
C ALA A 39 -23.80 27.06 8.11
N ALA A 40 -23.61 27.52 9.35
CA ALA A 40 -22.30 27.61 9.99
C ALA A 40 -21.62 26.24 10.14
N SER A 41 -22.37 25.21 10.55
CA SER A 41 -21.81 23.86 10.68
C SER A 41 -21.47 23.22 9.33
N ALA A 42 -22.22 23.52 8.26
CA ALA A 42 -21.87 23.10 6.91
C ALA A 42 -20.54 23.74 6.43
N VAL A 43 -20.33 25.03 6.72
CA VAL A 43 -19.06 25.72 6.43
C VAL A 43 -17.90 25.08 7.19
N LEU A 44 -18.08 24.80 8.49
CA LEU A 44 -17.05 24.11 9.29
C LEU A 44 -16.69 22.74 8.74
N CYS A 45 -17.67 21.98 8.23
CA CYS A 45 -17.39 20.69 7.57
C CYS A 45 -16.58 20.87 6.28
N GLY A 46 -16.86 21.93 5.51
CA GLY A 46 -16.10 22.30 4.33
C GLY A 46 -14.64 22.65 4.65
N GLU A 47 -14.43 23.53 5.62
CA GLU A 47 -13.09 23.92 6.10
C GLU A 47 -12.31 22.70 6.63
N ALA A 48 -12.96 21.85 7.43
CA ALA A 48 -12.34 20.62 7.92
C ALA A 48 -11.93 19.69 6.77
N ALA A 49 -12.75 19.57 5.72
CA ALA A 49 -12.42 18.76 4.56
C ALA A 49 -11.22 19.30 3.78
N LEU A 50 -11.11 20.63 3.63
CA LEU A 50 -9.95 21.28 3.00
C LEU A 50 -8.69 21.06 3.82
N TYR A 51 -8.75 21.30 5.12
CA TYR A 51 -7.62 21.11 6.04
C TYR A 51 -7.08 19.67 6.02
N VAL A 52 -7.97 18.68 6.04
CA VAL A 52 -7.57 17.25 5.96
C VAL A 52 -6.88 16.95 4.62
N ARG A 53 -7.33 17.56 3.51
CA ARG A 53 -6.69 17.39 2.21
C ARG A 53 -5.30 18.02 2.16
N GLU A 54 -5.14 19.21 2.72
CA GLU A 54 -3.85 19.91 2.78
C GLU A 54 -2.84 19.12 3.63
N LEU A 55 -3.24 18.71 4.84
CA LEU A 55 -2.39 17.89 5.71
C LEU A 55 -1.98 16.57 5.03
N ALA A 56 -2.89 15.96 4.26
CA ALA A 56 -2.59 14.75 3.51
C ALA A 56 -1.63 15.01 2.32
N ALA A 57 -1.62 16.22 1.75
CA ALA A 57 -0.67 16.63 0.74
C ALA A 57 0.71 16.93 1.35
N GLU A 58 0.76 17.64 2.48
CA GLU A 58 2.00 17.91 3.22
C GLU A 58 2.70 16.61 3.65
N ARG A 59 1.94 15.65 4.20
CA ARG A 59 2.48 14.34 4.57
C ARG A 59 3.08 13.59 3.39
N ARG A 60 2.51 13.72 2.19
CA ARG A 60 3.10 13.13 0.97
C ARG A 60 4.36 13.85 0.56
N ALA A 61 4.36 15.18 0.60
CA ALA A 61 5.54 15.97 0.28
C ALA A 61 6.71 15.58 1.22
N LEU A 62 6.44 15.47 2.52
CA LEU A 62 7.41 15.00 3.51
C LEU A 62 7.86 13.56 3.26
N ALA A 63 6.94 12.63 2.97
CA ALA A 63 7.30 11.24 2.67
C ALA A 63 8.25 11.16 1.46
N VAL A 64 7.95 11.90 0.38
CA VAL A 64 8.81 11.98 -0.81
C VAL A 64 10.17 12.60 -0.49
N GLN A 65 10.22 13.65 0.35
CA GLN A 65 11.49 14.23 0.78
C GLN A 65 12.31 13.25 1.61
N LEU A 66 11.70 12.55 2.56
CA LEU A 66 12.36 11.54 3.38
C LEU A 66 12.87 10.37 2.54
N GLU A 67 12.09 9.91 1.56
CA GLU A 67 12.51 8.87 0.60
C GLU A 67 13.73 9.33 -0.20
N ARG A 68 13.73 10.57 -0.70
CA ARG A 68 14.90 11.15 -1.39
C ARG A 68 16.13 11.25 -0.51
N LEU A 69 15.96 11.57 0.77
CA LEU A 69 17.05 11.64 1.74
C LEU A 69 17.58 10.25 2.13
N ALA A 70 16.69 9.26 2.22
CA ALA A 70 17.04 7.87 2.52
C ALA A 70 17.67 7.15 1.33
N ARG A 71 17.47 7.64 0.10
CA ARG A 71 18.01 7.00 -1.10
C ARG A 71 19.55 6.98 -1.07
N PRO A 72 20.19 5.82 -1.32
CA PRO A 72 21.65 5.74 -1.40
C PRO A 72 22.16 6.70 -2.49
N LYS A 73 23.17 7.49 -2.14
CA LYS A 73 23.76 8.50 -3.04
C LYS A 73 24.90 7.93 -3.87
N ASP A 74 25.64 6.99 -3.30
CA ASP A 74 26.73 6.31 -3.99
C ASP A 74 26.19 5.22 -4.92
N ALA A 75 26.86 5.06 -6.07
CA ALA A 75 26.42 4.14 -7.12
C ALA A 75 26.47 2.67 -6.66
N GLN A 76 27.39 2.33 -5.77
CA GLN A 76 27.59 0.96 -5.28
C GLN A 76 26.46 0.53 -4.33
N ALA A 77 26.08 1.36 -3.37
CA ALA A 77 24.94 1.09 -2.49
C ALA A 77 23.61 1.16 -3.24
N ARG A 78 23.52 1.97 -4.30
CA ARG A 78 22.34 1.97 -5.18
C ARG A 78 22.24 0.65 -5.97
N ALA A 79 23.33 0.18 -6.57
CA ALA A 79 23.37 -1.12 -7.23
C ALA A 79 23.08 -2.29 -6.26
N ALA A 80 23.58 -2.22 -5.03
CA ALA A 80 23.26 -3.20 -4.00
C ALA A 80 21.76 -3.20 -3.64
N ALA A 81 21.16 -2.02 -3.47
CA ALA A 81 19.73 -1.88 -3.21
C ALA A 81 18.87 -2.37 -4.39
N ASP A 82 19.26 -2.06 -5.62
CA ASP A 82 18.57 -2.51 -6.83
C ASP A 82 18.67 -4.03 -6.99
N ASN A 83 19.83 -4.64 -6.70
CA ASN A 83 20.00 -6.10 -6.69
C ASN A 83 19.12 -6.77 -5.62
N ILE A 84 18.99 -6.18 -4.44
CA ILE A 84 18.06 -6.66 -3.40
C ILE A 84 16.61 -6.55 -3.89
N ALA A 85 16.25 -5.45 -4.56
CA ALA A 85 14.89 -5.24 -5.09
C ALA A 85 14.54 -6.26 -6.19
N ILE A 86 15.45 -6.52 -7.12
CA ILE A 86 15.30 -7.53 -8.19
C ILE A 86 15.19 -8.93 -7.60
N GLY A 87 15.89 -9.20 -6.49
CA GLY A 87 15.82 -10.48 -5.81
C GLY A 87 14.46 -10.83 -5.20
N TRP A 88 13.51 -9.90 -5.06
CA TRP A 88 12.20 -10.23 -4.47
C TRP A 88 11.31 -11.06 -5.39
N ASP A 89 11.33 -10.83 -6.70
CA ASP A 89 10.60 -11.67 -7.67
C ASP A 89 11.19 -13.10 -7.66
N ASP A 90 12.52 -13.20 -7.58
CA ASP A 90 13.23 -14.48 -7.44
C ASP A 90 12.91 -15.16 -6.09
N LEU A 91 12.67 -14.38 -5.02
CA LEU A 91 12.28 -14.90 -3.71
C LEU A 91 10.85 -15.44 -3.71
N GLU A 92 9.92 -14.79 -4.42
CA GLU A 92 8.55 -15.27 -4.54
C GLU A 92 8.45 -16.53 -5.41
N ALA A 93 9.34 -16.64 -6.41
CA ALA A 93 9.51 -17.86 -7.20
C ALA A 93 10.33 -18.96 -6.47
N ALA A 94 11.05 -18.60 -5.40
CA ALA A 94 11.87 -19.54 -4.65
C ALA A 94 11.01 -20.52 -3.85
N CYS A 95 11.36 -21.80 -3.94
CA CYS A 95 10.71 -22.83 -3.15
C CYS A 95 11.09 -22.82 -1.66
N CYS A 96 12.24 -22.23 -1.30
CA CYS A 96 12.67 -22.00 0.07
C CYS A 96 13.73 -20.88 0.15
N LEU A 97 13.95 -20.34 1.36
CA LEU A 97 14.92 -19.27 1.61
C LEU A 97 16.37 -19.65 1.25
N GLN A 98 16.77 -20.91 1.51
CA GLN A 98 18.12 -21.39 1.18
C GLN A 98 18.37 -21.41 -0.34
N TRP A 99 17.35 -21.78 -1.12
CA TRP A 99 17.42 -21.77 -2.58
C TRP A 99 17.58 -20.36 -3.12
N TRP A 100 16.81 -19.40 -2.58
CA TRP A 100 16.97 -18.00 -2.95
C TRP A 100 18.36 -17.46 -2.59
N ALA A 101 18.79 -17.69 -1.34
CA ALA A 101 20.07 -17.18 -0.82
C ALA A 101 21.29 -17.77 -1.57
N SER A 102 21.17 -18.98 -2.08
CA SER A 102 22.22 -19.69 -2.83
C SER A 102 22.11 -19.48 -4.35
N HIS A 103 21.22 -18.61 -4.84
CA HIS A 103 20.95 -18.42 -6.26
C HIS A 103 20.60 -19.73 -7.00
N GLY A 104 19.83 -20.59 -6.33
CA GLY A 104 19.30 -21.83 -6.87
C GLY A 104 20.29 -22.99 -6.90
N THR A 105 21.30 -22.98 -6.03
CA THR A 105 22.33 -24.03 -5.94
C THR A 105 22.15 -24.96 -4.73
N GLU A 106 21.45 -24.53 -3.68
CA GLU A 106 21.23 -25.30 -2.46
C GLU A 106 19.76 -25.29 -2.01
N HIS A 107 19.35 -26.32 -1.27
CA HIS A 107 18.06 -26.38 -0.58
C HIS A 107 18.25 -26.52 0.93
N GLY A 108 17.28 -26.02 1.69
CA GLY A 108 17.25 -26.12 3.15
C GLY A 108 16.36 -27.27 3.62
N ASP A 109 16.62 -27.75 4.84
CA ASP A 109 15.79 -28.79 5.48
C ASP A 109 14.33 -28.30 5.58
N GLY A 110 13.40 -29.08 5.00
CA GLY A 110 11.97 -28.74 4.96
C GLY A 110 11.49 -28.04 3.69
N CYS A 111 12.30 -28.02 2.62
CA CYS A 111 11.80 -27.65 1.29
C CYS A 111 10.68 -28.60 0.85
N PRO A 112 9.48 -28.12 0.48
CA PRO A 112 8.31 -28.97 0.16
C PRO A 112 8.38 -29.63 -1.23
N LEU A 113 9.51 -29.52 -1.91
CA LEU A 113 9.75 -30.04 -3.25
C LEU A 113 10.93 -31.00 -3.17
N ASP A 114 10.66 -32.28 -3.41
CA ASP A 114 11.63 -33.36 -3.21
C ASP A 114 12.56 -33.55 -4.41
N VAL A 115 12.20 -33.02 -5.58
CA VAL A 115 12.97 -33.18 -6.82
C VAL A 115 13.13 -31.85 -7.55
N CYS A 116 14.37 -31.45 -7.75
CA CYS A 116 14.75 -30.30 -8.54
C CYS A 116 15.53 -30.73 -9.77
N THR A 117 15.06 -30.33 -10.95
CA THR A 117 15.83 -30.46 -12.19
C THR A 117 16.86 -29.35 -12.25
N CYS A 118 18.13 -29.74 -12.16
CA CYS A 118 19.25 -28.82 -12.27
C CYS A 118 19.86 -28.94 -13.66
N THR A 119 20.15 -27.79 -14.27
CA THR A 119 20.87 -27.75 -15.55
C THR A 119 22.33 -28.15 -15.32
N TYR A 120 23.05 -28.45 -16.41
CA TYR A 120 24.47 -28.86 -16.38
C TYR A 120 25.38 -27.86 -15.63
N ASP A 121 24.96 -26.61 -15.51
CA ASP A 121 25.66 -25.52 -14.81
C ASP A 121 25.29 -25.43 -13.31
N GLN A 122 24.72 -26.50 -12.73
CA GLN A 122 24.28 -26.62 -11.33
C GLN A 122 23.22 -25.59 -10.88
N ARG A 123 22.56 -24.89 -11.81
CA ARG A 123 21.40 -24.06 -11.49
C ARG A 123 20.12 -24.89 -11.53
N CYS A 124 19.47 -25.05 -10.38
CA CYS A 124 18.18 -25.71 -10.30
C CYS A 124 17.09 -24.76 -10.77
N THR A 125 16.51 -25.01 -11.94
CA THR A 125 15.57 -24.09 -12.63
C THR A 125 14.10 -24.45 -12.39
N ARG A 126 13.83 -25.65 -11.89
CA ARG A 126 12.47 -26.12 -11.63
C ARG A 126 12.49 -27.17 -10.53
N CYS A 127 11.70 -26.95 -9.49
CA CYS A 127 11.45 -27.92 -8.45
C CYS A 127 9.97 -28.32 -8.54
N GLN A 128 9.71 -29.62 -8.57
CA GLN A 128 8.35 -30.17 -8.64
C GLN A 128 8.13 -31.08 -7.44
N ARG A 129 6.91 -31.04 -6.90
CA ARG A 129 6.50 -32.02 -5.92
C ARG A 129 6.32 -33.32 -6.69
N THR A 130 7.06 -34.37 -6.33
CA THR A 130 6.74 -35.71 -6.80
C THR A 130 5.40 -36.07 -6.19
N GLU A 131 4.36 -36.11 -7.01
CA GLU A 131 3.12 -36.77 -6.60
C GLU A 131 3.49 -38.22 -6.26
N PRO A 132 3.06 -38.74 -5.09
CA PRO A 132 3.32 -40.12 -4.75
C PRO A 132 2.75 -40.97 -5.89
N SER A 133 3.59 -41.79 -6.52
CA SER A 133 3.09 -42.71 -7.53
C SER A 133 2.15 -43.67 -6.79
N ASP A 134 0.85 -43.53 -7.05
CA ASP A 134 -0.15 -44.51 -6.65
C ASP A 134 0.33 -45.87 -7.18
N THR A 135 0.89 -46.66 -6.27
CA THR A 135 1.33 -48.02 -6.52
C THR A 135 0.12 -48.90 -6.25
N GLU A 136 -0.31 -49.58 -7.32
CA GLU A 136 -1.37 -50.59 -7.38
C GLU A 136 -1.37 -51.58 -6.20
#